data_AF-A0A235HMC9-F1
#
_entry.id   AF-A0A235HMC9-F1
#
_cell.length_a   1.000
_cell.length_b   1.000
_cell.length_c   1.000
_cell.angle_alpha   90.00
_cell.angle_beta   90.00
_cell.angle_gamma   90.00
#
_symmetry.space_group_name_H-M   'P 1'
#
loop_
_entity.id
_entity.type
_entity.pdbx_description
1 polymer ?
#
loop_
_entity_poly.entity_id
_entity_poly.type
_entity_poly.pdbx_seq_one_letter_code
_entity_poly.pdbx_strand_id
1 'polypeptide(L)'
;MPKIPHCVGVARLRHRCLLYSYNPHLICIVHPDGVDGDSCLDFREDPNAEPVELWEPEGATYYNGELILQPQQRWTQQQKLELLDWHPMFTGRCPQCSSEFDRGDTSRVHWDCKCGWMDDSI
;
A
#
# COMPACT_ATOMS: atom_id res chain seq x y z
N MET A 1 -10.75 -13.72 4.11
CA MET A 1 -10.65 -12.31 4.50
C MET A 1 -11.62 -11.50 3.66
N PRO A 2 -12.84 -11.23 4.13
CA PRO A 2 -13.74 -10.34 3.41
C PRO A 2 -13.17 -8.93 3.50
N LYS A 3 -12.97 -8.30 2.35
CA LYS A 3 -12.61 -6.89 2.24
C LYS A 3 -13.83 -6.09 2.68
N ILE A 4 -13.78 -5.47 3.86
CA ILE A 4 -14.77 -4.46 4.22
C ILE A 4 -14.47 -3.23 3.35
N PRO A 5 -15.27 -2.92 2.31
CA PRO A 5 -14.89 -1.94 1.29
C PRO A 5 -14.88 -0.51 1.84
N HIS A 6 -15.59 -0.26 2.94
CA HIS A 6 -15.68 1.04 3.57
C HIS A 6 -14.55 1.35 4.56
N CYS A 7 -13.77 0.35 5.01
CA CYS A 7 -12.70 0.61 5.98
C CYS A 7 -11.43 1.19 5.35
N VAL A 8 -11.27 1.15 4.02
CA VAL A 8 -10.07 1.68 3.36
C VAL A 8 -10.01 3.22 3.41
N GLY A 9 -11.17 3.89 3.50
CA GLY A 9 -11.23 5.32 3.80
C GLY A 9 -11.03 5.67 5.28
N VAL A 10 -11.32 4.72 6.18
CA VAL A 10 -11.37 4.92 7.64
C VAL A 10 -10.09 4.44 8.35
N ALA A 11 -9.19 3.73 7.65
CA ALA A 11 -7.85 3.42 8.17
C ALA A 11 -7.02 4.70 8.48
N ARG A 12 -7.40 5.85 7.89
CA ARG A 12 -6.87 7.19 8.21
C ARG A 12 -7.57 7.87 9.41
N LEU A 13 -8.62 7.27 9.96
CA LEU A 13 -9.50 7.84 10.99
C LEU A 13 -9.51 6.99 12.27
N ARG A 14 -8.35 6.43 12.66
CA ARG A 14 -8.17 5.68 13.92
C ARG A 14 -8.62 6.48 15.17
N HIS A 15 -8.70 7.80 15.06
CA HIS A 15 -9.17 8.71 16.12
C HIS A 15 -10.69 8.87 16.20
N ARG A 16 -11.46 8.32 15.25
CA ARG A 16 -12.91 8.55 15.16
C ARG A 16 -13.73 7.34 15.62
N CYS A 17 -13.10 6.20 15.91
CA CYS A 17 -13.82 5.03 16.40
C CYS A 17 -13.95 5.11 17.92
N LEU A 18 -15.19 5.12 18.43
CA LEU A 18 -15.52 5.28 19.85
C LEU A 18 -14.84 4.23 20.76
N LEU A 19 -14.65 3.02 20.24
CA LEU A 19 -14.16 1.86 21.00
C LEU A 19 -12.77 1.40 20.55
N TYR A 20 -12.07 2.16 19.71
CA TYR A 20 -10.75 1.78 19.21
C TYR A 20 -9.64 2.19 20.18
N SER A 21 -8.96 1.20 20.76
CA SER A 21 -7.89 1.36 21.75
C SER A 21 -6.50 1.61 21.15
N TYR A 22 -6.41 2.07 19.89
CA TYR A 22 -5.16 2.33 19.15
C TYR A 22 -4.23 1.12 18.96
N ASN A 23 -4.67 -0.08 19.33
CA ASN A 23 -3.92 -1.31 19.15
C ASN A 23 -4.71 -2.31 18.29
N PRO A 24 -4.28 -2.60 17.06
CA PRO A 24 -5.00 -3.52 16.18
C PRO A 24 -5.00 -4.96 16.70
N HIS A 25 -4.04 -5.35 17.53
CA HIS A 25 -3.98 -6.69 18.11
C HIS A 25 -5.07 -6.93 19.16
N LEU A 26 -5.59 -5.86 19.78
CA LEU A 26 -6.68 -6.00 20.76
C LEU A 26 -7.99 -6.39 20.08
N ILE A 27 -8.23 -5.96 18.83
CA ILE A 27 -9.42 -6.35 18.06
C ILE A 27 -9.42 -7.86 17.78
N CYS A 28 -8.27 -8.43 17.43
CA CYS A 28 -8.17 -9.87 17.16
C CYS A 28 -8.38 -10.74 18.41
N ILE A 29 -8.18 -10.19 19.62
CA ILE A 29 -8.46 -10.89 20.88
C ILE A 29 -9.96 -10.85 21.19
N VAL A 30 -10.61 -9.72 20.92
CA VAL A 30 -12.06 -9.53 21.16
C VAL A 30 -12.89 -10.27 20.11
N HIS A 31 -12.41 -10.33 18.86
CA HIS A 31 -13.07 -10.97 17.72
C HIS A 31 -12.14 -11.99 17.04
N PRO A 32 -11.85 -13.14 17.69
CA PRO A 32 -10.92 -14.14 17.16
C PRO A 32 -11.41 -14.78 15.86
N ASP A 33 -12.72 -14.96 15.72
CA ASP A 33 -13.36 -15.54 14.53
C ASP A 33 -13.80 -14.46 13.51
N GLY A 34 -13.52 -13.19 13.79
CA GLY A 34 -14.04 -12.04 13.05
C GLY A 34 -15.38 -11.55 13.59
N VAL A 35 -15.97 -10.57 12.90
CA VAL A 35 -17.29 -10.04 13.24
C VAL A 35 -18.37 -10.73 12.44
N ASP A 36 -19.49 -11.01 13.11
CA ASP A 36 -20.70 -11.53 12.46
C ASP A 36 -21.47 -10.38 11.80
N GLY A 37 -21.41 -10.31 10.46
CA GLY A 37 -22.15 -9.35 9.64
C GLY A 37 -21.30 -8.19 9.10
N ASP A 38 -21.99 -7.20 8.52
CA ASP A 38 -21.35 -6.08 7.80
C ASP A 38 -21.03 -4.87 8.68
N SER A 39 -21.39 -4.92 9.97
CA SER A 39 -21.17 -3.84 10.93
C SER A 39 -20.40 -4.35 12.14
N CYS A 40 -19.38 -3.59 12.55
CA CYS A 40 -18.58 -3.89 13.73
C CYS A 40 -18.77 -2.79 14.78
N LEU A 41 -19.11 -3.20 16.00
CA LEU A 41 -19.28 -2.30 17.15
C LEU A 41 -17.98 -1.55 17.48
N ASP A 42 -16.82 -2.19 17.34
CA ASP A 42 -15.51 -1.57 17.62
C ASP A 42 -15.15 -0.42 16.67
N PHE A 43 -15.76 -0.40 15.48
CA PHE A 43 -15.56 0.62 14.45
C PHE A 43 -16.70 1.63 14.39
N ARG A 44 -17.51 1.74 15.45
CA ARG A 44 -18.52 2.80 15.54
C ARG A 44 -17.87 4.17 15.56
N GLU A 45 -18.28 5.04 14.65
CA GLU A 45 -17.88 6.44 14.66
C GLU A 45 -18.36 7.12 15.95
N ASP A 46 -17.49 7.93 16.56
CA ASP A 46 -17.82 8.78 17.68
C ASP A 46 -18.69 9.93 17.18
N PRO A 47 -19.96 10.05 17.63
CA PRO A 47 -20.86 11.11 17.21
C PRO A 47 -20.39 12.51 17.64
N ASN A 48 -19.44 12.60 18.57
CA ASN A 48 -18.85 13.87 19.03
C ASN A 48 -17.46 14.13 18.43
N ALA A 49 -16.98 13.28 17.51
CA ALA A 49 -15.70 13.54 16.87
C ALA A 49 -15.81 14.77 15.97
N GLU A 50 -15.02 15.80 16.29
CA GLU A 50 -14.84 16.96 15.44
C GLU A 50 -14.46 16.50 14.01
N PRO A 51 -15.11 17.03 12.96
CA PRO A 51 -14.73 16.73 11.59
C PRO A 51 -13.33 17.29 11.34
N VAL A 52 -12.33 16.42 11.34
CA VAL A 52 -10.99 16.78 10.88
C VAL A 52 -11.06 16.90 9.37
N GLU A 53 -11.16 18.13 8.86
CA GLU A 53 -10.97 18.41 7.44
C GLU A 53 -9.48 18.22 7.12
N LEU A 54 -9.13 16.99 6.74
CA LEU A 54 -7.80 16.67 6.25
C LEU A 54 -7.68 17.16 4.81
N TRP A 55 -7.54 18.48 4.65
CA TRP A 55 -7.30 19.08 3.34
C TRP A 55 -5.88 18.73 2.86
N GLU A 56 -5.78 18.09 1.69
CA GLU A 56 -4.52 17.80 1.00
C GLU A 56 -4.56 18.48 -0.39
N PRO A 57 -3.52 19.22 -0.80
CA PRO A 57 -3.44 19.72 -2.17
C PRO A 57 -3.23 18.57 -3.16
N GLU A 58 -3.74 18.69 -4.39
CA GLU A 58 -3.55 17.67 -5.43
C GLU A 58 -2.06 17.36 -5.64
N GLY A 59 -1.70 16.08 -5.56
CA GLY A 59 -0.31 15.62 -5.71
C GLY A 59 0.53 15.69 -4.43
N ALA A 60 -0.04 16.04 -3.29
CA ALA A 60 0.65 16.04 -2.00
C ALA A 60 -0.09 15.23 -0.94
N THR A 61 0.64 14.77 0.07
CA THR A 61 0.09 14.03 1.23
C THR A 61 0.81 14.43 2.49
N TYR A 62 0.10 14.52 3.61
CA TYR A 62 0.75 14.73 4.90
C TYR A 62 1.30 13.40 5.46
N TYR A 63 2.55 13.40 5.88
CA TYR A 63 3.18 12.30 6.60
C TYR A 63 3.87 12.84 7.85
N ASN A 64 3.50 12.33 9.03
CA ASN A 64 3.94 12.87 10.33
C ASN A 64 3.75 14.40 10.50
N GLY A 65 2.71 14.96 9.87
CA GLY A 65 2.42 16.39 9.92
C GLY A 65 3.24 17.23 8.93
N GLU A 66 4.15 16.64 8.17
CA GLU A 66 4.88 17.31 7.09
C GLU A 66 4.20 17.06 5.74
N LEU A 67 4.09 18.09 4.92
CA LEU A 67 3.56 17.97 3.57
C LEU A 67 4.63 17.35 2.66
N ILE A 68 4.37 16.14 2.18
CA ILE A 68 5.22 15.46 1.21
C ILE A 68 4.57 15.58 -0.16
N LEU A 69 5.30 16.17 -1.12
CA LEU A 69 4.93 16.12 -2.53
C LEU A 69 5.14 14.69 -3.02
N GLN A 70 4.09 14.04 -3.50
CA GLN A 70 4.27 12.76 -4.14
C GLN A 70 5.09 12.97 -5.42
N PRO A 71 6.13 12.15 -5.67
CA PRO A 71 6.79 12.15 -6.95
C PRO A 71 5.72 11.98 -8.03
N GLN A 72 5.74 12.82 -9.07
CA GLN A 72 4.79 12.69 -10.15
C GLN A 72 4.88 11.26 -10.68
N GLN A 73 3.81 10.51 -10.48
CA GLN A 73 3.70 9.12 -10.88
C GLN A 73 3.71 9.11 -12.40
N ARG A 74 4.88 8.89 -13.01
CA ARG A 74 5.03 8.77 -14.47
C ARG A 74 4.17 7.64 -15.05
N TRP A 75 3.73 6.70 -14.21
CA TRP A 75 3.11 5.44 -14.60
C TRP A 75 1.68 5.37 -14.07
N THR A 76 0.75 4.95 -14.92
CA THR A 76 -0.63 4.64 -14.50
C THR A 76 -0.64 3.39 -13.61
N GLN A 77 -1.75 3.15 -12.90
CA GLN A 77 -1.88 1.95 -12.07
C GLN A 77 -1.71 0.65 -12.88
N GLN A 78 -2.20 0.61 -14.12
CA GLN A 78 -2.07 -0.56 -14.99
C GLN A 78 -0.61 -0.80 -15.38
N GLN A 79 0.12 0.25 -15.77
CA GLN A 79 1.54 0.15 -16.11
C GLN A 79 2.40 -0.30 -14.92
N LYS A 80 2.03 0.08 -13.69
CA LYS A 80 2.68 -0.42 -12.48
C LYS A 80 2.44 -1.90 -12.26
N LEU A 81 1.22 -2.39 -12.53
CA LEU A 81 0.93 -3.82 -12.41
C LEU A 81 1.73 -4.61 -13.45
N GLU A 82 1.81 -4.11 -14.68
CA GLU A 82 2.64 -4.71 -15.72
C GLU A 82 4.12 -4.82 -15.28
N LEU A 83 4.69 -3.76 -14.70
CA LEU A 83 6.05 -3.78 -14.13
C LEU A 83 6.30 -4.99 -13.21
N LEU A 84 5.36 -5.24 -12.30
CA LEU A 84 5.48 -6.32 -11.32
C LEU A 84 5.54 -7.70 -12.00
N ASP A 85 4.91 -7.84 -13.15
CA ASP A 85 4.79 -9.10 -13.87
C ASP A 85 5.97 -9.37 -14.81
N TRP A 86 6.62 -8.32 -15.34
CA TRP A 86 7.65 -8.50 -16.38
C TRP A 86 9.06 -8.10 -15.94
N HIS A 87 9.23 -7.15 -15.01
CA HIS A 87 10.53 -6.55 -14.76
C HIS A 87 11.42 -7.42 -13.85
N PRO A 88 12.72 -7.61 -14.18
CA PRO A 88 13.63 -8.43 -13.40
C PRO A 88 13.78 -8.03 -11.93
N MET A 89 13.58 -6.76 -11.59
CA MET A 89 13.57 -6.28 -10.19
C MET A 89 12.53 -6.99 -9.33
N PHE A 90 11.41 -7.41 -9.91
CA PHE A 90 10.32 -8.09 -9.19
C PHE A 90 10.31 -9.58 -9.46
N THR A 91 10.53 -10.00 -10.71
CA THR A 91 10.47 -11.42 -11.10
C THR A 91 11.78 -12.17 -10.83
N GLY A 92 12.91 -11.46 -10.78
CA GLY A 92 14.26 -12.04 -10.73
C GLY A 92 14.67 -12.74 -12.03
N ARG A 93 13.92 -12.55 -13.13
CA ARG A 93 14.15 -13.24 -14.41
C ARG A 93 14.13 -12.27 -15.58
N CYS A 94 14.95 -12.55 -16.58
CA CYS A 94 14.95 -11.79 -17.82
C CYS A 94 13.63 -12.00 -18.58
N PRO A 95 12.92 -10.94 -19.01
CA PRO A 95 11.66 -11.08 -19.75
C PRO A 95 11.82 -11.74 -21.12
N GLN A 96 13.02 -11.67 -21.71
CA GLN A 96 13.26 -12.17 -23.06
C GLN A 96 13.74 -13.62 -23.11
N CYS A 97 14.64 -14.02 -22.21
CA CYS A 97 15.22 -15.37 -22.21
C CYS A 97 14.92 -16.18 -20.94
N SER A 98 14.21 -15.60 -19.96
CA SER A 98 13.88 -16.22 -18.67
C SER A 98 15.07 -16.66 -17.81
N SER A 99 16.28 -16.20 -18.13
CA SER A 99 17.46 -16.46 -17.29
C SER A 99 17.31 -15.80 -15.92
N GLU A 100 17.71 -16.51 -14.88
CA GLU A 100 17.66 -15.98 -13.51
C GLU A 100 18.80 -14.99 -13.28
N PHE A 101 18.48 -13.88 -12.61
CA PHE A 101 19.47 -12.95 -12.09
C PHE A 101 19.93 -13.40 -10.72
N ASP A 102 21.23 -13.24 -10.45
CA ASP A 102 21.79 -13.50 -9.14
C ASP A 102 21.17 -12.54 -8.11
N ARG A 103 20.60 -13.11 -7.05
CA ARG A 103 19.90 -12.41 -5.95
C ARG A 103 20.86 -11.98 -4.83
N GLY A 104 22.14 -12.34 -4.92
CA GLY A 104 23.14 -11.99 -3.92
C GLY A 104 23.47 -10.49 -3.82
N ASP A 105 23.19 -9.72 -4.88
CA ASP A 105 23.41 -8.27 -4.90
C ASP A 105 22.08 -7.52 -4.71
N THR A 106 21.78 -7.20 -3.45
CA THR A 106 20.58 -6.45 -3.06
C THR A 106 20.58 -4.99 -3.53
N SER A 107 21.71 -4.50 -4.04
CA SER A 107 21.94 -3.11 -4.48
C SER A 107 22.03 -2.97 -6.01
N ARG A 108 21.57 -3.97 -6.76
CA ARG A 108 21.67 -3.99 -8.21
C ARG A 108 20.83 -2.88 -8.86
N VAL A 109 21.51 -1.88 -9.43
CA VAL A 109 20.89 -0.77 -10.18
C VAL A 109 20.66 -1.13 -11.65
N HIS A 110 21.49 -2.02 -12.22
CA HIS A 110 21.45 -2.38 -13.64
C HIS A 110 21.01 -3.84 -13.85
N TRP A 111 19.98 -4.04 -14.66
CA TRP A 111 19.38 -5.36 -14.96
C TRP A 111 19.79 -5.90 -16.34
N ASP A 112 21.05 -5.73 -16.71
CA ASP A 112 21.53 -6.15 -18.04
C ASP A 112 21.64 -7.68 -18.13
N CYS A 113 20.96 -8.25 -19.12
CA CYS A 113 20.99 -9.66 -19.40
C CYS A 113 21.99 -10.00 -20.50
N LYS A 114 22.64 -11.16 -20.38
CA LYS A 114 23.54 -11.71 -21.42
C LYS A 114 22.87 -11.97 -22.76
N CYS A 115 21.53 -12.06 -22.80
CA CYS A 115 20.77 -12.18 -24.05
C CYS A 115 20.63 -10.86 -24.81
N GLY A 116 21.20 -9.75 -24.29
CA GLY A 116 21.14 -8.42 -24.89
C GLY A 116 19.95 -7.57 -24.46
N TRP A 117 19.12 -8.06 -23.53
CA TRP A 117 18.08 -7.24 -22.90
C TRP A 117 18.72 -6.32 -21.86
N MET A 118 18.40 -5.03 -21.89
CA MET A 118 18.90 -3.99 -20.98
C MET A 118 17.72 -3.18 -20.44
N ASP A 119 17.85 -2.73 -19.20
CA ASP A 119 16.84 -1.90 -18.55
C ASP A 119 17.15 -0.41 -18.77
N ASP A 120 16.41 0.22 -19.68
CA ASP A 120 16.57 1.64 -20.04
C ASP A 120 15.76 2.59 -19.14
N SER A 121 15.27 2.14 -17.98
CA SER A 121 14.24 2.84 -17.18
C SER A 121 14.70 4.00 -16.28
N ILE A 122 15.92 4.54 -16.45
CA ILE A 122 16.47 5.62 -15.58
C ILE A 122 15.79 6.98 -15.85
#